data_AF-A3QHT5-F1
#
_entry.id   AF-A3QHT5-F1
#
_cell.length_a   1.000
_cell.length_b   1.000
_cell.length_c   1.000
_cell.angle_alpha   90.00
_cell.angle_beta   90.00
_cell.angle_gamma   90.00
#
_symmetry.space_group_name_H-M   'P 1'
#
loop_
_entity.id
_entity.type
_entity.pdbx_description
1 polymer ?
#
loop_
_entity_poly.entity_id
_entity_poly.type
_entity_poly.pdbx_seq_one_letter_code
_entity_poly.pdbx_strand_id
1 'polypeptide(L)'
;MSTVSKSITPKMAERIVAEVKGNNCLLSDVAKQFGVSTKTVYQLVRQSEQQGGRVGVLRAEIDRLTMQLNQLMRELKLIQG
;
A
#
# COMPACT_ATOMS: atom_id res chain seq x y z
N MET A 1 -35.92 0.59 0.69
CA MET A 1 -34.91 -0.46 0.44
C MET A 1 -33.77 -0.24 1.44
N SER A 2 -33.60 -1.16 2.39
CA SER A 2 -32.61 -1.01 3.47
C SER A 2 -31.21 -1.37 2.95
N THR A 3 -30.33 -0.39 2.82
CA THR A 3 -28.93 -0.64 2.49
C THR A 3 -28.25 -1.23 3.71
N VAL A 4 -27.96 -2.53 3.67
CA VAL A 4 -27.12 -3.21 4.65
C VAL A 4 -25.76 -2.54 4.63
N SER A 5 -25.44 -1.77 5.66
CA SER A 5 -24.11 -1.18 5.86
C SER A 5 -23.12 -2.31 6.13
N LYS A 6 -22.59 -2.95 5.08
CA LYS A 6 -21.50 -3.91 5.21
C LYS A 6 -20.28 -3.17 5.73
N SER A 7 -19.89 -3.48 6.97
CA SER A 7 -18.62 -3.02 7.54
C SER A 7 -17.48 -3.48 6.65
N ILE A 8 -16.69 -2.54 6.14
CA ILE A 8 -15.56 -2.85 5.25
C ILE A 8 -14.44 -3.44 6.10
N THR A 9 -14.13 -4.72 5.87
CA THR A 9 -12.98 -5.37 6.50
C THR A 9 -11.69 -5.03 5.75
N PRO A 10 -10.51 -5.08 6.40
CA PRO A 10 -9.23 -4.83 5.74
C PRO A 10 -9.01 -5.73 4.51
N LYS A 11 -9.34 -7.02 4.63
CA LYS A 11 -9.28 -7.98 3.51
C LYS A 11 -10.19 -7.60 2.33
N MET A 12 -11.36 -7.02 2.61
CA MET A 12 -12.25 -6.54 1.56
C MET A 12 -11.70 -5.27 0.90
N ALA A 13 -11.13 -4.36 1.70
CA ALA A 13 -10.49 -3.16 1.19
C ALA A 13 -9.31 -3.47 0.24
N GLU A 14 -8.45 -4.42 0.61
CA GLU A 14 -7.35 -4.89 -0.24
C GLU A 14 -7.85 -5.43 -1.58
N ARG A 15 -8.92 -6.25 -1.57
CA ARG A 15 -9.53 -6.78 -2.80
C ARG A 15 -10.11 -5.67 -3.67
N ILE A 16 -10.78 -4.68 -3.09
CA ILE A 16 -11.32 -3.53 -3.82
C ILE A 16 -10.18 -2.76 -4.51
N VAL A 17 -9.08 -2.49 -3.80
CA VAL A 17 -7.92 -1.79 -4.36
C VAL A 17 -7.26 -2.60 -5.48
N ALA A 18 -7.09 -3.91 -5.28
CA ALA A 18 -6.50 -4.79 -6.28
C ALA A 18 -7.35 -4.85 -7.56
N GLU A 19 -8.68 -4.93 -7.43
CA GLU A 19 -9.61 -4.94 -8.56
C GLU A 19 -9.51 -3.65 -9.39
N VAL A 20 -9.48 -2.48 -8.72
CA VAL A 20 -9.36 -1.19 -9.41
C VAL A 20 -8.00 -1.00 -10.10
N LYS A 21 -6.91 -1.47 -9.48
CA LYS A 21 -5.56 -1.28 -10.04
C LYS A 21 -5.20 -2.33 -11.09
N GLY A 22 -5.74 -3.54 -10.99
CA GLY A 22 -5.40 -4.66 -11.87
C GLY A 22 -6.26 -4.76 -13.11
N ASN A 23 -7.54 -4.38 -13.01
CA ASN A 23 -8.47 -4.41 -14.13
C ASN A 23 -8.83 -2.96 -14.47
N ASN A 24 -8.85 -2.60 -15.75
CA ASN A 24 -9.15 -1.24 -16.23
C ASN A 24 -10.66 -0.91 -16.06
N CYS A 25 -11.16 -1.09 -14.84
CA CYS A 25 -12.55 -1.07 -14.43
C CYS A 25 -12.92 0.30 -13.85
N LEU A 26 -14.15 0.74 -14.10
CA LEU A 26 -14.65 1.97 -13.51
C LEU A 26 -14.90 1.75 -12.01
N LEU A 27 -14.60 2.78 -11.21
CA LEU A 27 -14.84 2.77 -9.75
C LEU A 27 -16.30 2.45 -9.41
N SER A 28 -17.24 2.85 -10.27
CA SER A 28 -18.67 2.59 -10.12
C SER A 28 -19.02 1.10 -10.24
N ASP A 29 -18.31 0.36 -11.08
CA ASP A 29 -18.60 -1.05 -11.31
C ASP A 29 -18.07 -1.89 -10.16
N VAL A 30 -16.86 -1.56 -9.68
CA VAL A 30 -16.31 -2.13 -8.44
C VAL A 30 -17.21 -1.80 -7.24
N ALA A 31 -17.72 -0.57 -7.15
CA ALA A 31 -18.65 -0.19 -6.08
C ALA A 31 -19.90 -1.07 -6.04
N LYS A 32 -20.52 -1.31 -7.20
CA LYS A 32 -21.68 -2.20 -7.34
C LYS A 32 -21.34 -3.64 -6.96
N GLN A 33 -20.23 -4.18 -7.46
CA GLN A 33 -19.78 -5.55 -7.20
C GLN A 33 -19.57 -5.82 -5.71
N PHE A 34 -19.01 -4.85 -4.98
CA PHE A 34 -18.70 -4.99 -3.56
C PHE A 34 -19.82 -4.46 -2.64
N GLY A 35 -20.88 -3.87 -3.20
CA GLY A 35 -22.00 -3.31 -2.44
C GLY A 35 -21.60 -2.11 -1.57
N VAL A 36 -20.68 -1.29 -2.05
CA VAL A 36 -20.19 -0.08 -1.37
C VAL A 36 -20.44 1.15 -2.24
N SER A 37 -20.26 2.35 -1.67
CA SER A 37 -20.35 3.57 -2.48
C SER A 37 -19.11 3.77 -3.33
N THR A 38 -19.27 4.40 -4.51
CA THR A 38 -18.13 4.80 -5.36
C THR A 38 -17.14 5.71 -4.62
N LYS A 39 -17.66 6.59 -3.73
CA LYS A 39 -16.83 7.44 -2.86
C LYS A 39 -15.93 6.60 -1.96
N THR A 40 -16.45 5.50 -1.42
CA THR A 40 -15.69 4.60 -0.56
C THR A 40 -14.58 3.90 -1.34
N VAL A 41 -14.87 3.40 -2.55
CA VAL A 41 -13.85 2.82 -3.44
C VAL A 41 -12.73 3.83 -3.72
N TYR A 42 -13.08 5.05 -4.11
CA TYR A 42 -12.12 6.13 -4.33
C TYR A 42 -11.22 6.39 -3.11
N GLN A 43 -11.81 6.47 -1.92
CA GLN A 43 -11.05 6.69 -0.68
C GLN A 43 -10.05 5.57 -0.40
N LEU A 44 -10.45 4.31 -0.58
CA LEU A 44 -9.58 3.14 -0.38
C LEU A 44 -8.40 3.13 -1.36
N VAL A 45 -8.67 3.42 -2.64
CA VAL A 45 -7.62 3.48 -3.68
C VAL A 45 -6.63 4.60 -3.35
N ARG A 46 -7.12 5.81 -3.04
CA ARG A 46 -6.27 6.95 -2.69
C ARG A 46 -5.41 6.67 -1.45
N GLN A 47 -5.97 6.05 -0.42
CA GLN A 47 -5.21 5.68 0.78
C GLN A 47 -4.12 4.65 0.45
N SER A 48 -4.39 3.68 -0.42
CA SER A 48 -3.41 2.67 -0.82
C SER A 48 -2.21 3.29 -1.58
N GLU A 49 -2.44 4.34 -2.37
CA GLU A 49 -1.37 5.04 -3.10
C GLU A 49 -0.47 5.83 -2.15
N GLN A 50 -1.07 6.50 -1.16
CA GLN A 50 -0.32 7.19 -0.12
C GLN A 50 0.51 6.24 0.73
N GLN A 51 -0.04 5.07 1.08
CA GLN A 51 0.70 4.02 1.79
C GLN A 51 1.85 3.46 0.94
N GLY A 52 1.61 3.21 -0.36
CA GLY A 52 2.66 2.77 -1.29
C GLY A 52 3.84 3.75 -1.36
N GLY A 53 3.55 5.06 -1.40
CA GLY A 53 4.58 6.10 -1.35
C GLY A 53 5.40 6.06 -0.06
N ARG A 54 4.75 5.90 1.10
CA ARG A 54 5.45 5.78 2.39
C ARG A 54 6.32 4.53 2.48
N VAL A 55 5.85 3.39 1.98
CA VAL A 55 6.64 2.15 1.93
C VAL A 55 7.87 2.31 1.04
N GLY A 56 7.73 2.97 -0.11
CA GLY A 56 8.87 3.27 -0.99
C GLY A 56 9.93 4.14 -0.32
N VAL A 57 9.52 5.21 0.37
CA VAL A 57 10.43 6.08 1.13
C VAL A 57 11.16 5.31 2.23
N LEU A 58 10.43 4.52 3.01
CA LEU A 58 11.04 3.71 4.07
C LEU A 58 12.01 2.67 3.51
N ARG A 59 11.69 2.07 2.36
CA ARG A 59 12.58 1.10 1.70
C ARG A 59 13.89 1.75 1.26
N ALA A 60 13.81 2.92 0.64
CA ALA A 60 15.00 3.67 0.23
C ALA A 60 15.91 4.03 1.43
N GLU A 61 15.31 4.38 2.58
CA GLU A 61 16.09 4.67 3.79
C GLU A 61 16.71 3.41 4.40
N ILE A 62 16.02 2.27 4.40
CA ILE A 62 16.60 0.97 4.81
C ILE A 62 17.81 0.62 3.95
N ASP A 63 17.71 0.78 2.63
CA ASP A 63 18.80 0.47 1.71
C ASP A 63 20.00 1.40 1.98
N ARG A 64 19.75 2.70 2.20
CA ARG A 64 20.77 3.69 2.56
C ARG A 64 21.49 3.32 3.86
N LEU A 65 20.74 3.05 4.93
CA LEU A 65 21.31 2.68 6.23
C LEU A 65 22.12 1.38 6.14
N THR A 66 21.65 0.42 5.35
CA THR A 66 22.36 -0.84 5.09
C THR A 66 23.70 -0.60 4.41
N MET A 67 23.75 0.29 3.41
CA MET A 67 25.01 0.67 2.76
C MET A 67 25.98 1.33 3.74
N GLN A 68 25.50 2.22 4.62
CA GLN A 68 26.33 2.86 5.64
C GLN A 68 26.88 1.86 6.65
N LEU A 69 26.06 0.92 7.13
CA LEU A 69 26.50 -0.15 8.03
C LEU A 69 27.59 -1.01 7.38
N ASN A 70 27.40 -1.43 6.13
CA ASN A 70 28.40 -2.22 5.41
C ASN A 70 29.72 -1.46 5.21
N GLN A 71 29.67 -0.14 5.05
CA GLN A 71 30.86 0.69 4.97
C GLN A 71 31.61 0.73 6.31
N LEU A 72 30.90 1.02 7.41
CA LEU A 72 31.48 1.04 8.76
C LEU A 72 32.07 -0.30 9.17
N MET A 73 31.41 -1.41 8.82
CA MET A 73 31.93 -2.75 9.08
C MET A 73 33.24 -3.03 8.35
N ARG A 74 33.39 -2.52 7.12
CA ARG A 74 34.65 -2.63 6.37
C ARG A 74 35.76 -1.81 7.00
N GLU A 75 35.47 -0.58 7.41
CA GLU A 75 36.43 0.28 8.11
C GLU A 75 36.89 -0.34 9.43
N LEU A 76 35.95 -0.87 10.22
CA LEU A 76 36.26 -1.55 11.47
C LEU A 76 37.16 -2.77 11.27
N LYS A 77 36.92 -3.56 10.21
CA LYS A 77 37.78 -4.70 9.86
C LYS A 77 39.20 -4.27 9.48
N LEU A 78 39.37 -3.12 8.84
CA LEU A 78 40.70 -2.58 8.49
C LEU A 78 41.48 -2.09 9.71
N ILE A 79 40.79 -1.71 10.78
CA ILE A 79 41.42 -1.26 12.04
C ILE A 79 41.76 -2.46 12.94
N GLN A 80 41.00 -3.55 12.85
CA GLN A 80 41.17 -4.74 13.68
C GLN A 80 42.07 -5.83 13.08
N GLY A 81 42.43 -5.73 11.80
CA GLY A 81 43.38 -6.61 11.10
C GLY A 81 44.75 -5.98 10.97
#